data_AF-A0A6S5C6V0-F1
#
_entry.id   AF-A0A6S5C6V0-F1
#
_cell.length_a   1.000
_cell.length_b   1.000
_cell.length_c   1.000
_cell.angle_alpha   90.00
_cell.angle_beta   90.00
_cell.angle_gamma   90.00
#
_symmetry.space_group_name_H-M   'P 1'
#
loop_
_entity.id
_entity.type
_entity.pdbx_description
1 polymer ?
#
loop_
_entity_poly.entity_id
_entity_poly.type
_entity_poly.pdbx_seq_one_letter_code
_entity_poly.pdbx_strand_id
1 'polypeptide(L)'
;MGRPEIQSFAGALDLHKARKGVFITTSSFSREAQEYVGLIEKRIVLIDGARLAALMIEYGVGVTTRQTLTIKTLDSDYFLEE
;
A
#
# COMPACT_ATOMS: atom_id res chain seq x y z
N MET A 1 5.29 -12.62 -6.72
CA MET A 1 4.48 -12.46 -7.95
C MET A 1 5.39 -12.02 -9.08
N GLY A 2 5.39 -12.75 -10.19
CA GLY A 2 6.26 -12.50 -11.32
C GLY A 2 5.60 -11.67 -12.41
N ARG A 3 6.35 -11.47 -13.50
CA ARG A 3 5.86 -10.82 -14.71
C ARG A 3 4.69 -11.56 -15.38
N PRO A 4 4.63 -12.91 -15.44
CA PRO A 4 3.52 -13.61 -16.08
C PRO A 4 2.15 -13.30 -15.48
N GLU A 5 2.07 -13.19 -14.15
CA GLU A 5 0.81 -12.85 -13.46
C GLU A 5 0.35 -11.43 -13.80
N ILE A 6 1.27 -10.46 -13.83
CA ILE A 6 0.96 -9.07 -14.18
C ILE A 6 0.59 -8.94 -15.66
N GLN A 7 1.25 -9.68 -16.55
CA GLN A 7 0.91 -9.73 -17.97
C GLN A 7 -0.50 -10.29 -18.20
N SER A 8 -0.82 -11.40 -17.54
CA SER A 8 -2.16 -11.99 -17.59
C SER A 8 -3.23 -10.99 -17.13
N PHE A 9 -2.98 -10.30 -16.02
CA PHE A 9 -3.87 -9.26 -15.53
C PHE A 9 -4.00 -8.07 -16.49
N ALA A 10 -2.91 -7.58 -17.07
CA ALA A 10 -2.93 -6.52 -18.06
C ALA A 10 -3.75 -6.89 -19.31
N GLY A 11 -3.67 -8.15 -19.75
CA GLY A 11 -4.50 -8.69 -20.82
C GLY A 11 -5.98 -8.78 -20.44
N ALA A 12 -6.30 -9.15 -19.19
CA ALA A 12 -7.68 -9.14 -18.71
C ALA A 12 -8.29 -7.73 -18.70
N LEU A 13 -7.50 -6.69 -18.38
CA LEU A 13 -7.97 -5.30 -18.49
C LEU A 13 -8.36 -4.91 -19.92
N ASP A 14 -7.67 -5.45 -20.94
CA ASP A 14 -8.04 -5.20 -22.34
C ASP A 14 -9.41 -5.77 -22.69
N LEU A 15 -9.72 -6.97 -22.21
CA LEU A 15 -11.04 -7.61 -22.41
C LEU A 15 -12.17 -6.74 -21.86
N HIS A 16 -11.92 -6.02 -20.77
CA HIS A 16 -12.87 -5.13 -20.13
C HIS A 16 -12.74 -3.65 -20.56
N LYS A 17 -11.91 -3.35 -21.57
CA LYS A 17 -11.61 -1.98 -22.04
C LYS A 17 -11.19 -1.03 -20.90
N ALA A 18 -10.57 -1.58 -19.86
CA ALA A 18 -10.15 -0.85 -18.68
C ALA A 18 -8.74 -0.26 -18.88
N ARG A 19 -8.55 0.99 -18.47
CA ARG A 19 -7.25 1.70 -18.57
C ARG A 19 -6.47 1.71 -17.25
N LYS A 20 -7.12 1.37 -16.14
CA LYS A 20 -6.58 1.40 -14.80
C LYS A 20 -6.90 0.10 -14.08
N GLY A 21 -5.97 -0.38 -13.26
CA GLY A 21 -6.18 -1.56 -12.42
C GLY A 21 -5.32 -1.49 -11.16
N VAL A 22 -5.75 -2.17 -10.11
CA VAL A 22 -4.96 -2.37 -8.89
C VAL A 22 -4.72 -3.86 -8.75
N PHE A 23 -3.46 -4.27 -8.66
CA PHE A 23 -3.08 -5.65 -8.40
C PHE A 23 -2.57 -5.75 -6.96
N ILE A 24 -3.24 -6.58 -6.16
CA ILE A 24 -2.95 -6.76 -4.73
C ILE A 24 -2.46 -8.19 -4.50
N THR A 25 -1.44 -8.32 -3.66
CA THR A 25 -0.91 -9.62 -3.21
C THR A 25 -0.36 -9.50 -1.80
N THR A 26 -0.37 -10.59 -1.03
CA THR A 26 0.26 -10.66 0.30
C THR A 26 1.77 -10.93 0.22
N SER A 27 2.28 -11.34 -0.94
CA SER A 27 3.72 -11.49 -1.23
C SER A 27 4.32 -10.25 -1.92
N SER A 28 5.62 -10.25 -2.17
CA SER A 28 6.30 -9.22 -2.96
C SER A 28 6.18 -9.43 -4.47
N PHE A 29 6.37 -8.36 -5.25
CA PHE A 29 6.55 -8.44 -6.71
C PHE A 29 8.02 -8.63 -7.06
N SER A 30 8.30 -9.38 -8.13
CA SER A 30 9.66 -9.42 -8.69
C SER A 30 10.00 -8.08 -9.35
N ARG A 31 11.30 -7.80 -9.48
CA ARG A 31 11.78 -6.61 -10.20
C ARG A 31 11.22 -6.53 -11.62
N GLU A 32 11.24 -7.64 -12.35
CA GLU A 32 10.71 -7.73 -13.71
C GLU A 32 9.21 -7.42 -13.80
N ALA A 33 8.43 -7.78 -12.77
CA ALA A 33 7.01 -7.45 -12.70
C ALA A 33 6.79 -5.94 -12.52
N GLN A 34 7.60 -5.31 -11.67
CA GLN A 34 7.57 -3.86 -11.45
C GLN A 34 8.01 -3.08 -12.70
N GLU A 35 9.10 -3.52 -13.33
CA GLU A 35 9.59 -2.95 -14.59
C GLU A 35 8.56 -3.06 -15.70
N TYR A 36 7.90 -4.23 -15.84
CA TYR A 36 6.88 -4.45 -16.85
C TYR A 36 5.71 -3.45 -16.76
N VAL A 37 5.26 -3.10 -15.55
CA VAL A 37 4.21 -2.09 -15.36
C VAL A 37 4.65 -0.71 -15.87
N GLY A 38 5.94 -0.37 -15.75
CA GLY A 38 6.48 0.89 -16.28
C GLY A 38 6.59 0.94 -17.81
N LEU A 39 6.53 -0.21 -18.49
CA LEU A 39 6.67 -0.31 -19.95
C LEU A 39 5.34 -0.24 -20.70
N ILE A 40 4.21 -0.44 -20.00
CA ILE A 40 2.88 -0.49 -20.62
C ILE A 40 2.13 0.83 -20.41
N GLU A 41 1.25 1.19 -21.34
CA GLU A 41 0.44 2.41 -21.24
C GLU A 41 -0.64 2.34 -20.13
N LYS A 42 -1.07 1.12 -19.77
CA LYS A 42 -2.09 0.91 -18.75
C LYS A 42 -1.56 1.34 -17.38
N ARG A 43 -2.37 2.06 -16.62
CA ARG A 43 -2.01 2.46 -15.25
C ARG A 43 -2.37 1.35 -14.27
N ILE A 44 -1.41 0.46 -14.02
CA ILE A 44 -1.55 -0.60 -13.04
C ILE A 44 -0.84 -0.19 -11.75
N VAL A 45 -1.55 -0.16 -10.63
CA VAL A 45 -0.97 0.07 -9.30
C VAL A 45 -0.70 -1.28 -8.66
N LEU A 46 0.56 -1.49 -8.26
CA LEU A 46 0.97 -2.67 -7.51
C LEU A 46 0.91 -2.39 -6.00
N ILE A 47 0.21 -3.26 -5.27
CA ILE A 47 0.15 -3.25 -3.80
C ILE A 47 0.64 -4.61 -3.32
N ASP A 48 1.83 -4.63 -2.74
CA ASP A 48 2.41 -5.84 -2.14
C ASP A 48 2.00 -5.97 -0.67
N GLY A 49 2.43 -7.05 -0.03
CA GLY A 49 2.05 -7.34 1.35
C GLY A 49 2.46 -6.25 2.35
N ALA A 50 3.64 -5.65 2.17
CA ALA A 50 4.13 -4.59 3.05
C ALA A 50 3.29 -3.31 2.91
N ARG A 51 3.03 -2.88 1.67
CA ARG A 51 2.17 -1.72 1.41
C ARG A 51 0.73 -1.99 1.83
N LEU A 52 0.21 -3.19 1.61
CA LEU A 52 -1.13 -3.58 2.05
C LEU A 52 -1.25 -3.48 3.58
N ALA A 53 -0.28 -4.01 4.32
CA ALA A 53 -0.25 -3.92 5.78
C ALA A 53 -0.16 -2.47 6.28
N ALA A 54 0.67 -1.63 5.65
CA ALA A 54 0.73 -0.21 5.99
C ALA A 54 -0.62 0.49 5.80
N LEU A 55 -1.30 0.25 4.67
CA LEU A 55 -2.64 0.78 4.42
C LEU A 55 -3.68 0.25 5.42
N MET A 56 -3.61 -1.04 5.76
CA MET A 56 -4.49 -1.64 6.78
C MET A 56 -4.34 -0.94 8.13
N ILE A 57 -3.10 -0.63 8.55
CA ILE A 57 -2.83 0.10 9.78
C ILE A 57 -3.31 1.55 9.69
N GLU A 58 -2.98 2.25 8.60
CA GLU A 58 -3.34 3.66 8.39
C GLU A 58 -4.86 3.89 8.41
N TYR A 59 -5.62 3.00 7.77
CA TYR A 59 -7.07 3.12 7.65
C TYR A 59 -7.85 2.27 8.66
N GLY A 60 -7.17 1.59 9.60
CA GLY A 60 -7.83 0.78 10.63
C GLY A 60 -8.56 -0.47 10.11
N VAL A 61 -8.15 -1.02 8.97
CA VAL A 61 -8.80 -2.17 8.34
C VAL A 61 -8.16 -3.48 8.82
N GLY A 62 -8.94 -4.33 9.48
CA GLY A 62 -8.47 -5.66 9.90
C GLY A 62 -7.41 -5.63 11.00
N VAL A 63 -7.27 -4.50 11.70
CA VAL A 63 -6.34 -4.31 12.82
C VAL A 63 -7.11 -3.95 14.09
N THR A 64 -6.51 -4.21 15.25
CA THR A 64 -7.06 -3.80 16.55
C THR A 64 -6.00 -3.02 17.32
N THR A 65 -6.43 -1.96 18.01
CA THR A 65 -5.52 -1.21 18.88
C THR A 65 -5.17 -2.06 20.09
N ARG A 66 -3.91 -2.49 20.18
CA ARG A 66 -3.44 -3.31 21.31
C ARG A 66 -3.13 -2.46 22.54
N GLN A 67 -2.55 -1.28 22.36
CA GLN A 67 -2.15 -0.39 23.44
C GLN A 67 -2.07 1.05 22.91
N THR A 68 -2.48 2.02 23.73
CA THR A 68 -2.29 3.45 23.47
C THR A 68 -1.26 3.99 24.46
N LEU A 69 -0.17 4.56 23.97
CA LEU A 69 0.84 5.22 24.82
C LEU A 69 0.61 6.73 24.77
N THR A 70 0.42 7.34 25.93
CA THR A 70 0.37 8.80 26.07
C THR A 70 1.70 9.28 26.63
N ILE A 71 2.46 10.01 25.83
CA ILE A 71 3.72 10.62 26.26
C ILE A 71 3.38 12.03 26.74
N LYS A 72 3.72 12.34 28.00
CA LYS A 72 3.53 13.66 28.60
C LYS A 72 4.88 14.34 28.76
N THR A 73 4.92 15.64 28.53
CA THR A 73 6.07 16.49 28.81
C THR A 73 5.64 17.53 29.84
N LEU A 74 6.58 17.98 30.67
CA LEU A 74 6.33 19.05 31.62
C LEU A 74 6.02 20.34 30.85
N ASP A 75 4.90 20.97 31.19
CA ASP A 75 4.53 22.28 30.69
C ASP A 75 5.20 23.34 31.57
N SER A 76 6.35 23.84 31.13
CA SER A 76 7.10 24.86 31.89
C SER A 76 6.33 26.16 32.04
N ASP A 77 5.50 26.53 31.07
CA ASP A 77 4.82 27.82 31.04
C ASP A 77 3.71 27.88 32.11
N TYR A 78 3.03 26.74 32.35
CA TYR A 78 2.11 26.59 33.48
C TYR A 78 2.78 26.83 34.85
N PHE A 79 4.09 26.57 34.98
CA PHE A 79 4.83 26.71 36.23
C PHE A 79 5.67 28.00 36.33
N LEU A 80 5.59 28.91 35.35
CA LEU A 80 6.36 30.16 35.30
C LEU A 80 5.57 31.41 35.73
N GLU A 81 4.28 31.30 36.03
CA GLU A 81 3.49 32.39 36.64
C GLU A 81 3.62 32.38 38.18
N GLU A 82 4.66 33.05 38.70
CA GLU A 82 4.74 33.64 40.06
C GLU A 82 5.16 35.11 39.97
#